data_AF-A0A173KRF1-F1
#
_entry.id   AF-A0A173KRF1-F1
#
_cell.length_a   1.000
_cell.length_b   1.000
_cell.length_c   1.000
_cell.angle_alpha   90.00
_cell.angle_beta   90.00
_cell.angle_gamma   90.00
#
_symmetry.space_group_name_H-M   'P 1'
#
loop_
_entity.id
_entity.type
_entity.pdbx_description
1 polymer ?
#
loop_
_entity_poly.entity_id
_entity_poly.type
_entity_poly.pdbx_seq_one_letter_code
_entity_poly.pdbx_strand_id
1 'polypeptide(L)'
;MATPDGLKRAVARISHLRSWKVRHGAPQGLMLELDIEPYGLSGFAADPERGWRGWAVAVQALAAAWGGPVAVDVPWWMQKSPAGAAAVRAASSAIREFVVMAYRTDPHLILDAAEPWFGHGKAVQVAVETGSVAPEVTQTYRRASRGTLRLNDSSVALFPAAQDVEPGEAVYALQAQTITDPARVSFHGVEDRAAEVERQLSPILRGWSNFRGFRLHGWQLKVSG
;
A
#
# COMPACT_ATOMS: atom_id res chain seq x y z
N MET A 1 11.04 3.62 -7.42
CA MET A 1 10.32 3.75 -8.70
C MET A 1 9.69 5.13 -8.88
N ALA A 2 9.33 5.84 -7.82
CA ALA A 2 8.56 7.08 -7.89
C ALA A 2 9.38 8.39 -8.01
N THR A 3 10.69 8.30 -8.32
CA THR A 3 11.48 9.44 -8.84
C THR A 3 11.76 9.20 -10.33
N PRO A 4 12.00 10.24 -11.16
CA PRO A 4 12.29 10.04 -12.58
C PRO A 4 13.43 9.04 -12.85
N ASP A 5 14.54 9.16 -12.10
CA ASP A 5 15.66 8.23 -12.20
C ASP A 5 15.31 6.82 -11.69
N GLY A 6 14.54 6.75 -10.62
CA GLY A 6 14.04 5.49 -10.08
C GLY A 6 13.14 4.77 -11.09
N LEU A 7 12.33 5.51 -11.84
CA LEU A 7 11.48 4.96 -12.90
C LEU A 7 12.32 4.49 -14.09
N LYS A 8 13.28 5.31 -14.55
CA LYS A 8 14.19 4.94 -15.65
C LYS A 8 14.90 3.61 -15.38
N ARG A 9 15.43 3.43 -14.16
CA ARG A 9 16.07 2.16 -13.74
C ARG A 9 15.10 0.99 -13.70
N ALA A 10 13.87 1.21 -13.22
CA ALA A 10 12.86 0.16 -13.15
C ALA A 10 12.37 -0.28 -14.53
N VAL A 11 12.16 0.68 -15.45
CA VAL A 11 11.86 0.40 -16.87
C VAL A 11 12.95 -0.46 -17.49
N ALA A 12 14.23 -0.10 -17.32
CA ALA A 12 15.34 -0.88 -17.86
C ALA A 12 15.34 -2.32 -17.31
N ARG A 13 15.11 -2.49 -16.00
CA ARG A 13 15.03 -3.81 -15.36
C ARG A 13 13.87 -4.65 -15.89
N ILE A 14 12.68 -4.06 -16.03
CA ILE A 14 11.49 -4.78 -16.53
C ILE A 14 11.64 -5.14 -18.01
N SER A 15 12.24 -4.27 -18.83
CA SER A 15 12.59 -4.61 -20.22
C SER A 15 13.55 -5.80 -20.29
N HIS A 16 14.55 -5.88 -19.40
CA HIS A 16 15.42 -7.05 -19.31
C HIS A 16 14.68 -8.32 -18.88
N LEU A 17 13.77 -8.23 -17.91
CA LEU A 17 12.94 -9.35 -17.48
C LEU A 17 12.02 -9.86 -18.60
N ARG A 18 11.43 -8.96 -19.38
CA ARG A 18 10.64 -9.33 -20.57
C ARG A 18 11.50 -10.08 -21.59
N SER A 19 12.68 -9.56 -21.93
CA SER A 19 13.60 -10.22 -22.85
C SER A 19 14.08 -11.58 -22.33
N TRP A 20 14.25 -11.73 -21.02
CA TRP A 20 14.54 -13.01 -20.39
C TRP A 20 13.34 -13.99 -20.53
N LYS A 21 12.12 -13.54 -20.24
CA LYS A 21 10.87 -14.33 -20.36
C LYS A 21 10.72 -14.92 -21.77
N VAL A 22 10.92 -14.08 -22.79
CA VAL A 22 10.83 -14.49 -24.21
C VAL A 22 11.90 -15.51 -24.56
N ARG A 23 13.16 -15.26 -24.18
CA ARG A 23 14.29 -16.15 -24.50
C ARG A 23 14.19 -17.54 -23.87
N HIS A 24 13.59 -17.63 -22.68
CA HIS A 24 13.51 -18.88 -21.92
C HIS A 24 12.14 -19.57 -22.02
N GLY A 25 11.25 -19.09 -22.89
CA GLY A 25 9.93 -19.71 -23.10
C GLY A 25 9.06 -19.74 -21.84
N ALA A 26 9.22 -18.76 -20.95
CA ALA A 26 8.45 -18.73 -19.70
C ALA A 26 6.94 -18.65 -19.98
N PRO A 27 6.09 -19.18 -19.09
CA PRO A 27 4.66 -19.33 -19.34
C PRO A 27 3.99 -18.04 -19.82
N GLN A 28 3.12 -18.14 -20.82
CA GLN A 28 2.39 -16.98 -21.34
C GLN A 28 1.56 -16.30 -20.25
N GLY A 29 1.02 -17.09 -19.30
CA GLY A 29 0.26 -16.62 -18.15
C GLY A 29 1.07 -15.93 -17.04
N LEU A 30 2.41 -15.87 -17.14
CA LEU A 30 3.21 -15.15 -16.16
C LEU A 30 2.87 -13.64 -16.19
N MET A 31 2.32 -13.16 -15.07
CA MET A 31 1.94 -11.77 -14.83
C MET A 31 3.08 -11.01 -14.15
N LEU A 32 3.27 -9.75 -14.51
CA LEU A 32 4.07 -8.83 -13.70
C LEU A 32 3.14 -8.15 -12.71
N GLU A 33 3.54 -8.15 -11.46
CA GLU A 33 2.88 -7.41 -10.39
C GLU A 33 3.76 -6.24 -9.94
N LEU A 34 3.13 -5.11 -9.69
CA LEU A 34 3.79 -3.89 -9.27
C LEU A 34 3.30 -3.47 -7.89
N ASP A 35 4.21 -3.53 -6.93
CA ASP A 35 4.06 -2.91 -5.62
C ASP A 35 4.75 -1.54 -5.63
N ILE A 36 3.97 -0.49 -5.92
CA ILE A 36 4.44 0.90 -5.99
C ILE A 36 3.73 1.69 -4.91
N GLU A 37 4.45 2.00 -3.85
CA GLU A 37 3.92 2.72 -2.68
C GLU A 37 4.42 4.18 -2.66
N PRO A 38 3.77 5.13 -3.37
CA PRO A 38 4.23 6.51 -3.40
C PRO A 38 4.12 7.17 -2.03
N TYR A 39 3.20 6.70 -1.17
CA TYR A 39 2.98 7.17 0.20
C TYR A 39 4.11 6.83 1.17
N GLY A 40 5.00 5.89 0.82
CA GLY A 40 6.21 5.62 1.59
C GLY A 40 7.33 6.65 1.36
N LEU A 41 7.14 7.64 0.47
CA LEU A 41 8.19 8.61 0.13
C LEU A 41 8.09 9.87 0.99
N SER A 42 9.25 10.41 1.37
CA SER A 42 9.38 11.64 2.19
C SER A 42 8.72 12.89 1.60
N GLY A 43 8.41 12.91 0.30
CA GLY A 43 7.72 14.03 -0.37
C GLY A 43 6.21 13.84 -0.57
N PHE A 44 5.67 12.66 -0.27
CA PHE A 44 4.26 12.37 -0.56
C PHE A 44 3.31 13.18 0.32
N ALA A 45 3.60 13.28 1.62
CA ALA A 45 2.76 14.04 2.54
C ALA A 45 2.66 15.53 2.18
N ALA A 46 3.72 16.09 1.57
CA ALA A 46 3.74 17.49 1.14
C ALA A 46 2.97 17.74 -0.18
N ASP A 47 2.96 16.76 -1.10
CA ASP A 47 2.22 16.85 -2.37
C ASP A 47 1.69 15.45 -2.77
N PRO A 48 0.58 15.00 -2.14
CA PRO A 48 0.00 13.68 -2.43
C PRO A 48 -0.46 13.55 -3.88
N GLU A 49 -0.91 14.65 -4.49
CA GLU A 49 -1.36 14.63 -5.88
C GLU A 49 -0.22 14.33 -6.84
N ARG A 50 0.95 14.96 -6.65
CA ARG A 50 2.15 14.64 -7.42
C ARG A 50 2.57 13.19 -7.20
N GLY A 51 2.47 12.69 -5.96
CA GLY A 51 2.69 11.29 -5.64
C GLY A 51 1.81 10.35 -6.47
N TRP A 52 0.50 10.60 -6.50
CA TRP A 52 -0.45 9.80 -7.27
C TRP A 52 -0.33 9.94 -8.78
N ARG A 53 -0.07 11.14 -9.30
CA ARG A 53 0.26 11.34 -10.72
C ARG A 53 1.52 10.55 -11.10
N GLY A 54 2.54 10.59 -10.25
CA GLY A 54 3.79 9.82 -10.43
C GLY A 54 3.55 8.31 -10.42
N TRP A 55 2.67 7.82 -9.55
CA TRP A 55 2.25 6.41 -9.55
C TRP A 55 1.62 6.00 -10.89
N ALA A 56 0.69 6.80 -11.43
CA ALA A 56 0.02 6.47 -12.68
C ALA A 56 1.00 6.39 -13.86
N VAL A 57 1.92 7.38 -13.94
CA VAL A 57 3.00 7.41 -14.93
C VAL A 57 3.91 6.18 -14.80
N ALA A 58 4.26 5.79 -13.56
CA ALA A 58 5.08 4.62 -13.33
C ALA A 58 4.39 3.33 -13.80
N VAL A 59 3.13 3.11 -13.41
CA VAL A 59 2.37 1.91 -13.85
C VAL A 59 2.31 1.81 -15.36
N GLN A 60 1.98 2.91 -16.06
CA GLN A 60 1.92 2.93 -17.52
C GLN A 60 3.27 2.61 -18.16
N ALA A 61 4.35 3.25 -17.70
CA ALA A 61 5.69 3.05 -18.25
C ALA A 61 6.20 1.61 -18.02
N LEU A 62 5.91 1.04 -16.84
CA LEU A 62 6.31 -0.32 -16.49
C LEU A 62 5.49 -1.38 -17.24
N ALA A 63 4.19 -1.17 -17.43
CA ALA A 63 3.36 -2.01 -18.28
C ALA A 63 3.82 -2.00 -19.74
N ALA A 64 4.18 -0.82 -20.26
CA ALA A 64 4.75 -0.71 -21.61
C ALA A 64 6.08 -1.46 -21.74
N ALA A 65 6.97 -1.34 -20.75
CA ALA A 65 8.24 -2.07 -20.70
C ALA A 65 8.02 -3.59 -20.63
N TRP A 66 7.02 -4.03 -19.84
CA TRP A 66 6.62 -5.43 -19.73
C TRP A 66 5.99 -5.98 -21.02
N GLY A 67 5.37 -5.11 -21.81
CA GLY A 67 4.73 -5.46 -23.08
C GLY A 67 3.24 -5.73 -23.00
N GLY A 68 2.59 -5.30 -21.92
CA GLY A 68 1.16 -5.45 -21.75
C GLY A 68 0.69 -5.07 -20.35
N PRO A 69 -0.63 -5.13 -20.10
CA PRO A 69 -1.21 -4.83 -18.81
C PRO A 69 -0.66 -5.68 -17.67
N VAL A 70 -0.56 -5.10 -16.47
CA VAL A 70 0.07 -5.68 -15.27
C VAL A 70 -0.94 -5.82 -14.12
N ALA A 71 -0.58 -6.58 -13.10
CA ALA A 71 -1.22 -6.52 -11.78
C ALA A 71 -0.60 -5.37 -10.97
N VAL A 72 -1.40 -4.71 -10.13
CA VAL A 72 -0.93 -3.62 -9.26
C VAL A 72 -1.46 -3.80 -7.85
N ASP A 73 -0.56 -3.65 -6.88
CA ASP A 73 -0.90 -3.61 -5.46
C ASP A 73 -1.36 -2.19 -5.13
N VAL A 74 -2.53 -2.10 -4.50
CA VAL A 74 -3.19 -0.83 -4.21
C VAL A 74 -3.64 -0.78 -2.77
N PRO A 75 -3.35 0.30 -2.02
CA PRO A 75 -3.84 0.39 -0.66
C PRO A 75 -5.36 0.60 -0.68
N TRP A 76 -6.06 -0.05 0.24
CA TRP A 76 -7.53 0.01 0.34
C TRP A 76 -8.09 1.44 0.38
N TRP A 77 -7.31 2.40 0.90
CA TRP A 77 -7.71 3.80 1.04
C TRP A 77 -7.43 4.67 -0.19
N MET A 78 -6.76 4.17 -1.23
CA MET A 78 -6.37 4.97 -2.41
C MET A 78 -7.57 5.68 -3.05
N GLN A 79 -8.70 4.98 -3.18
CA GLN A 79 -9.90 5.53 -3.81
C GLN A 79 -10.65 6.57 -2.95
N LYS A 80 -10.32 6.66 -1.66
CA LYS A 80 -10.85 7.71 -0.78
C LYS A 80 -10.20 9.07 -1.06
N SER A 81 -9.07 9.09 -1.75
CA SER A 81 -8.44 10.31 -2.25
C SER A 81 -8.92 10.62 -3.68
N PRO A 82 -9.42 11.84 -3.98
CA PRO A 82 -9.74 12.23 -5.35
C PRO A 82 -8.56 12.07 -6.32
N ALA A 83 -7.35 12.39 -5.87
CA ALA A 83 -6.13 12.24 -6.66
C ALA A 83 -5.75 10.77 -6.86
N GLY A 84 -5.91 9.92 -5.84
CA GLY A 84 -5.73 8.47 -5.96
C GLY A 84 -6.71 7.86 -6.96
N ALA A 85 -8.00 8.19 -6.85
CA ALA A 85 -9.03 7.74 -7.80
C ALA A 85 -8.74 8.22 -9.24
N ALA A 86 -8.25 9.45 -9.41
CA ALA A 86 -7.82 9.96 -10.72
C ALA A 86 -6.63 9.20 -11.30
N ALA A 87 -5.65 8.83 -10.46
CA ALA A 87 -4.50 8.04 -10.87
C ALA A 87 -4.90 6.62 -11.33
N VAL A 88 -5.82 5.96 -10.63
CA VAL A 88 -6.39 4.66 -11.07
C VAL A 88 -7.02 4.79 -12.46
N ARG A 89 -7.84 5.82 -12.69
CA ARG A 89 -8.46 6.06 -14.00
C ARG A 89 -7.41 6.28 -15.09
N ALA A 90 -6.39 7.09 -14.82
CA ALA A 90 -5.32 7.36 -15.76
C ALA A 90 -4.53 6.09 -16.14
N ALA A 91 -4.26 5.20 -15.18
CA ALA A 91 -3.52 3.97 -15.41
C ALA A 91 -4.39 2.77 -15.87
N SER A 92 -5.71 2.92 -15.97
CA SER A 92 -6.65 1.80 -16.14
C SER A 92 -6.38 0.90 -17.36
N SER A 93 -5.91 1.46 -18.47
CA SER A 93 -5.55 0.66 -19.66
C SER A 93 -4.28 -0.19 -19.47
N ALA A 94 -3.38 0.22 -18.58
CA ALA A 94 -2.17 -0.50 -18.20
C ALA A 94 -2.41 -1.55 -17.11
N ILE A 95 -3.60 -1.55 -16.50
CA ILE A 95 -3.94 -2.45 -15.39
C ILE A 95 -4.86 -3.56 -15.88
N ARG A 96 -4.46 -4.79 -15.58
CA ARG A 96 -5.28 -6.00 -15.76
C ARG A 96 -5.97 -6.42 -14.47
N GLU A 97 -5.27 -6.27 -13.35
CA GLU A 97 -5.67 -6.80 -12.06
C GLU A 97 -5.29 -5.84 -10.93
N PHE A 98 -6.19 -5.69 -9.97
CA PHE A 98 -5.91 -5.04 -8.70
C PHE A 98 -5.67 -6.08 -7.62
N VAL A 99 -4.58 -5.94 -6.89
CA VAL A 99 -4.33 -6.65 -5.63
C VAL A 99 -4.60 -5.65 -4.51
N VAL A 100 -5.79 -5.73 -3.92
CA VAL A 100 -6.23 -4.76 -2.91
C VAL A 100 -5.61 -5.14 -1.58
N MET A 101 -4.70 -4.31 -1.06
CA MET A 101 -4.10 -4.46 0.26
C MET A 101 -5.12 -4.11 1.34
N ALA A 102 -6.02 -5.06 1.61
CA ALA A 102 -7.11 -4.95 2.56
C ALA A 102 -6.67 -5.38 3.97
N TYR A 103 -5.44 -5.02 4.38
CA TYR A 103 -4.76 -5.41 5.63
C TYR A 103 -5.59 -5.09 6.88
N ARG A 104 -6.57 -5.95 7.14
CA ARG A 104 -7.60 -5.90 8.16
C ARG A 104 -7.91 -7.35 8.51
N THR A 105 -8.33 -7.58 9.74
CA THR A 105 -8.74 -8.91 10.20
C THR A 105 -10.24 -9.05 10.40
N ASP A 106 -10.96 -7.93 10.37
CA ASP A 106 -12.42 -7.90 10.47
C ASP A 106 -13.03 -8.11 9.09
N PRO A 107 -13.93 -9.10 8.90
CA PRO A 107 -14.55 -9.38 7.62
C PRO A 107 -15.24 -8.18 6.96
N HIS A 108 -15.95 -7.36 7.73
CA HIS A 108 -16.64 -6.18 7.20
C HIS A 108 -15.65 -5.14 6.69
N LEU A 109 -14.56 -4.91 7.43
CA LEU A 109 -13.54 -3.96 7.00
C LEU A 109 -12.76 -4.43 5.76
N ILE A 110 -12.59 -5.74 5.58
CA ILE A 110 -12.01 -6.32 4.37
C ILE A 110 -12.97 -6.12 3.19
N LEU A 111 -14.26 -6.36 3.39
CA LEU A 111 -15.28 -6.16 2.37
C LEU A 111 -15.35 -4.68 1.94
N ASP A 112 -15.43 -3.75 2.91
CA ASP A 112 -15.44 -2.31 2.68
C ASP A 112 -14.19 -1.82 1.92
N ALA A 113 -13.05 -2.47 2.17
CA ALA A 113 -11.79 -2.19 1.48
C ALA A 113 -11.79 -2.68 0.02
N ALA A 114 -12.36 -3.85 -0.23
CA ALA A 114 -12.33 -4.51 -1.54
C ALA A 114 -13.43 -4.03 -2.48
N GLU A 115 -14.64 -3.80 -1.98
CA GLU A 115 -15.85 -3.56 -2.79
C GLU A 115 -15.68 -2.45 -3.85
N PRO A 116 -15.11 -1.27 -3.52
CA PRO A 116 -14.96 -0.19 -4.48
C PRO A 116 -14.09 -0.54 -5.71
N TRP A 117 -13.23 -1.57 -5.60
CA TRP A 117 -12.34 -1.97 -6.68
C TRP A 117 -13.04 -2.82 -7.75
N PHE A 118 -14.11 -3.54 -7.41
CA PHE A 118 -14.84 -4.35 -8.39
C PHE A 118 -15.52 -3.50 -9.46
N GLY A 119 -15.90 -2.25 -9.14
CA GLY A 119 -16.53 -1.30 -10.06
C GLY A 119 -15.67 -0.88 -11.25
N HIS A 120 -14.36 -1.21 -11.26
CA HIS A 120 -13.47 -0.92 -12.39
C HIS A 120 -13.52 -1.97 -13.51
N GLY A 121 -14.24 -3.08 -13.32
CA GLY A 121 -14.36 -4.16 -14.32
C GLY A 121 -13.05 -4.91 -14.59
N LYS A 122 -12.03 -4.74 -13.74
CA LYS A 122 -10.75 -5.46 -13.79
C LYS A 122 -10.77 -6.64 -12.84
N ALA A 123 -9.87 -7.60 -13.02
CA ALA A 123 -9.69 -8.67 -12.03
C ALA A 123 -9.31 -8.08 -10.67
N VAL A 124 -9.81 -8.66 -9.58
CA VAL A 124 -9.53 -8.20 -8.22
C VAL A 124 -9.15 -9.39 -7.34
N GLN A 125 -7.96 -9.33 -6.76
CA GLN A 125 -7.56 -10.15 -5.62
C GLN A 125 -7.61 -9.31 -4.34
N VAL A 126 -7.95 -9.94 -3.23
CA VAL A 126 -7.97 -9.29 -1.91
C VAL A 126 -6.80 -9.80 -1.09
N ALA A 127 -5.81 -8.93 -0.85
CA ALA A 127 -4.65 -9.26 -0.05
C ALA A 127 -4.92 -8.98 1.43
N VAL A 128 -4.64 -9.98 2.27
CA VAL A 128 -4.66 -9.87 3.75
C VAL A 128 -3.28 -10.18 4.32
N GLU A 129 -2.94 -9.52 5.42
CA GLU A 129 -1.66 -9.68 6.09
C GLU A 129 -1.74 -10.80 7.13
N THR A 130 -0.80 -11.72 7.09
CA THR A 130 -0.71 -12.85 8.04
C THR A 130 0.60 -12.84 8.83
N GLY A 131 1.61 -12.06 8.43
CA GLY A 131 2.88 -11.93 9.14
C GLY A 131 2.81 -11.01 10.36
N SER A 132 3.88 -11.00 11.17
CA SER A 132 3.94 -10.09 12.31
C SER A 132 4.00 -8.62 11.87
N VAL A 133 3.14 -7.79 12.44
CA VAL A 133 3.13 -6.33 12.23
C VAL A 133 3.42 -5.65 13.55
N ALA A 134 4.33 -4.68 13.55
CA ALA A 134 4.63 -3.89 14.74
C ALA A 134 3.41 -3.02 15.13
N PRO A 135 3.20 -2.76 16.44
CA PRO A 135 2.21 -1.77 16.84
C PRO A 135 2.51 -0.41 16.20
N GLU A 136 1.49 0.19 15.60
CA GLU A 136 1.59 1.55 15.08
C GLU A 136 1.21 2.53 16.20
N VAL A 137 2.10 3.51 16.46
CA VAL A 137 1.87 4.54 17.48
C VAL A 137 1.65 5.87 16.79
N THR A 138 0.43 6.39 16.87
CA THR A 138 0.08 7.73 16.37
C THR A 138 0.08 8.70 17.54
N GLN A 139 0.90 9.74 17.44
CA GLN A 139 1.00 10.79 18.45
C GLN A 139 0.49 12.11 17.88
N THR A 140 -0.46 12.74 18.58
CA THR A 140 -0.94 14.09 18.26
C THR A 140 -0.31 15.07 19.23
N TYR A 141 0.26 16.13 18.67
CA TYR A 141 0.97 17.16 19.41
C TYR A 141 0.24 18.50 19.27
N ARG A 142 0.15 19.25 20.38
CA ARG A 142 -0.45 20.59 20.41
C ARG A 142 0.61 21.60 20.80
N ARG A 143 0.63 22.74 20.11
CA ARG A 143 1.53 23.85 20.42
C ARG A 143 1.38 24.26 21.89
N ALA A 144 2.50 24.39 22.59
CA ALA A 144 2.55 24.68 24.02
C ALA A 144 3.76 25.57 24.35
N SER A 145 3.84 26.08 25.58
CA SER A 145 5.03 26.77 26.08
C SER A 145 6.14 25.81 26.51
N ARG A 146 5.80 24.53 26.72
CA ARG A 146 6.71 23.45 27.08
C ARG A 146 6.27 22.14 26.42
N GLY A 147 7.18 21.40 25.80
CA GLY A 147 6.83 20.21 25.02
C GLY A 147 8.01 19.31 24.66
N THR A 148 7.72 18.09 24.22
CA THR A 148 8.74 17.11 23.82
C THR A 148 9.02 17.13 22.32
N LEU A 149 8.17 17.76 21.51
CA LEU A 149 8.39 17.92 20.08
C LEU A 149 8.74 19.38 19.78
N ARG A 150 9.82 19.61 19.04
CA ARG A 150 10.19 20.91 18.50
C ARG A 150 10.14 20.86 16.98
N LEU A 151 9.51 21.88 16.41
CA LEU A 151 9.43 22.10 14.98
C LEU A 151 9.96 23.49 14.66
N ASN A 152 10.87 23.57 13.70
CA ASN A 152 11.24 24.79 13.01
C ASN A 152 11.27 24.52 11.49
N ASP A 153 11.56 25.56 10.70
CA ASP A 153 11.46 25.48 9.23
C ASP A 153 12.41 24.44 8.59
N SER A 154 13.43 23.99 9.30
CA SER A 154 14.49 23.13 8.78
C SER A 154 14.66 21.81 9.54
N SER A 155 14.00 21.62 10.68
CA SER A 155 14.23 20.47 11.55
C SER A 155 13.04 20.12 12.43
N VAL A 156 12.99 18.83 12.76
CA VAL A 156 12.07 18.24 13.73
C VAL A 156 12.92 17.52 14.77
N ALA A 157 12.69 17.81 16.05
CA ALA A 157 13.39 17.14 17.14
C ALA A 157 12.40 16.62 18.18
N LEU A 158 12.56 15.35 18.57
CA LEU A 158 11.82 14.72 19.65
C LEU A 158 12.77 14.54 20.86
N PHE A 159 12.40 15.12 21.99
CA PHE A 159 13.19 15.12 23.22
C PHE A 159 12.66 14.09 24.23
N PRO A 160 13.55 13.46 25.01
CA PRO A 160 13.14 12.54 26.08
C PRO A 160 12.45 13.24 27.26
N ALA A 161 12.61 14.56 27.39
CA ALA A 161 11.98 15.38 28.41
C ALA A 161 11.50 16.72 27.82
N ALA A 162 10.41 17.25 28.36
CA ALA A 162 9.77 18.46 27.85
C ALA A 162 10.67 19.70 28.02
N GLN A 163 10.94 20.38 26.92
CA GLN A 163 11.75 21.60 26.81
C GLN A 163 10.83 22.82 26.78
N ASP A 164 11.28 23.94 27.36
CA ASP A 164 10.61 25.22 27.23
C ASP A 164 10.80 25.78 25.79
N VAL A 165 9.91 26.70 25.41
CA VAL A 165 9.98 27.37 24.11
C VAL A 165 11.11 28.39 24.07
N GLU A 166 11.98 28.30 23.06
CA GLU A 166 13.02 29.31 22.79
C GLU A 166 12.53 30.34 21.73
N PRO A 167 13.10 31.56 21.71
CA PRO A 167 12.77 32.55 20.69
C PRO A 167 12.97 32.02 19.25
N GLY A 168 11.93 32.13 18.42
CA GLY A 168 11.97 31.67 17.02
C GLY A 168 11.60 30.19 16.82
N GLU A 169 11.24 29.47 17.88
CA GLU A 169 10.86 28.06 17.80
C GLU A 169 9.40 27.82 18.19
N ALA A 170 8.87 26.67 17.78
CA ALA A 170 7.61 26.15 18.30
C ALA A 170 7.85 24.79 18.98
N VAL A 171 7.47 24.71 20.25
CA VAL A 171 7.42 23.44 20.99
C VAL A 171 5.98 22.97 21.11
N TYR A 172 5.81 21.65 21.15
CA TYR A 172 4.52 20.99 21.17
C TYR A 172 4.53 19.92 22.27
N ALA A 173 3.51 19.97 23.12
CA ALA A 173 3.25 18.94 24.11
C ALA A 173 2.48 17.79 23.46
N LEU A 174 2.78 16.56 23.88
CA LEU A 174 1.98 15.40 23.51
C LEU A 174 0.57 15.60 24.06
N GLN A 175 -0.42 15.66 23.17
CA GLN A 175 -1.82 15.80 23.52
C GLN A 175 -2.51 14.44 23.63
N ALA A 176 -2.23 13.55 22.68
CA ALA A 176 -2.84 12.24 22.62
C ALA A 176 -1.87 11.24 21.99
N GLN A 177 -1.97 9.98 22.42
CA GLN A 177 -1.31 8.85 21.80
C GLN A 177 -2.33 7.75 21.58
N THR A 178 -2.38 7.24 20.36
CA THR A 178 -3.18 6.06 20.00
C THR A 178 -2.21 4.97 19.57
N ILE A 179 -2.35 3.78 20.18
CA ILE A 179 -1.65 2.57 19.73
C ILE A 179 -2.64 1.73 18.96
N THR A 180 -2.39 1.52 17.68
CA THR A 180 -3.20 0.59 16.87
C THR A 180 -2.79 -0.82 17.25
N ASP A 181 -3.75 -1.60 17.77
CA ASP A 181 -3.55 -3.04 17.97
C ASP A 181 -3.23 -3.69 16.62
N PRO A 182 -2.03 -4.25 16.43
CA PRO A 182 -1.65 -4.86 15.16
C PRO A 182 -2.50 -6.08 14.83
N ALA A 183 -3.22 -6.70 15.77
CA ALA A 183 -4.18 -7.78 15.52
C ALA A 183 -5.42 -7.32 14.75
N ARG A 184 -5.59 -6.00 14.52
CA ARG A 184 -6.59 -5.43 13.61
C ARG A 184 -6.13 -5.37 12.16
N VAL A 185 -4.83 -5.47 11.91
CA VAL A 185 -4.19 -5.29 10.60
C VAL A 185 -3.70 -6.62 10.05
N SER A 186 -3.21 -7.50 10.92
CA SER A 186 -2.67 -8.82 10.57
C SER A 186 -3.22 -9.95 11.42
N PHE A 187 -3.27 -11.15 10.85
CA PHE A 187 -3.58 -12.40 11.54
C PHE A 187 -2.43 -12.95 12.39
N HIS A 188 -1.20 -12.38 12.35
CA HIS A 188 -0.04 -12.78 13.19
C HIS A 188 0.25 -14.29 13.22
N GLY A 189 0.19 -14.95 12.07
CA GLY A 189 0.44 -16.38 11.92
C GLY A 189 -0.71 -17.27 12.38
N VAL A 190 -1.85 -16.70 12.79
CA VAL A 190 -3.07 -17.45 13.14
C VAL A 190 -3.82 -17.82 11.85
N GLU A 191 -3.26 -18.79 11.12
CA GLU A 191 -3.73 -19.26 9.79
C GLU A 191 -5.22 -19.63 9.80
N ASP A 192 -5.70 -20.31 10.84
CA ASP A 192 -7.11 -20.72 10.96
C ASP A 192 -8.07 -19.53 10.95
N ARG A 193 -7.65 -18.40 11.55
CA ARG A 193 -8.46 -17.17 11.59
C ARG A 193 -8.50 -16.52 10.21
N ALA A 194 -7.39 -16.50 9.47
CA ALA A 194 -7.37 -16.02 8.09
C ALA A 194 -8.25 -16.89 7.18
N ALA A 195 -8.15 -18.21 7.31
CA ALA A 195 -8.95 -19.17 6.55
C ALA A 195 -10.46 -19.06 6.89
N GLU A 196 -10.82 -18.80 8.14
CA GLU A 196 -12.20 -18.55 8.54
C GLU A 196 -12.76 -17.28 7.92
N VAL A 197 -12.00 -16.18 7.93
CA VAL A 197 -12.40 -14.94 7.28
C VAL A 197 -12.57 -15.13 5.77
N GLU A 198 -11.66 -15.86 5.12
CA GLU A 198 -11.79 -16.23 3.70
C GLU A 198 -13.07 -17.06 3.46
N ARG A 199 -13.38 -18.05 4.29
CA ARG A 199 -14.62 -18.85 4.17
C ARG A 199 -15.87 -18.00 4.31
N GLN A 200 -15.87 -17.04 5.23
CA GLN A 200 -17.01 -16.14 5.46
C GLN A 200 -17.22 -15.18 4.28
N LEU A 201 -16.15 -14.61 3.74
CA LEU A 201 -16.22 -13.59 2.69
C LEU A 201 -16.33 -14.17 1.28
N SER A 202 -15.80 -15.36 1.03
CA SER A 202 -15.79 -15.96 -0.31
C SER A 202 -17.17 -16.04 -0.97
N PRO A 203 -18.26 -16.47 -0.31
CA PRO A 203 -19.59 -16.49 -0.92
C PRO A 203 -20.08 -15.10 -1.35
N ILE A 204 -19.75 -14.06 -0.58
CA ILE A 204 -20.13 -12.67 -0.86
C ILE A 204 -19.32 -12.14 -2.04
N LEU A 205 -17.99 -12.27 -1.98
CA LEU A 205 -17.08 -11.74 -2.99
C LEU A 205 -17.21 -12.46 -4.33
N ARG A 206 -17.60 -13.74 -4.34
CA ARG A 206 -17.91 -14.48 -5.59
C ARG A 206 -19.14 -13.96 -6.32
N GLY A 207 -19.97 -13.13 -5.68
CA GLY A 207 -21.01 -12.37 -6.39
C GLY A 207 -20.45 -11.44 -7.47
N TRP A 208 -19.17 -11.04 -7.34
CA TRP A 208 -18.45 -10.26 -8.34
C TRP A 208 -17.71 -11.18 -9.31
N SER A 209 -18.10 -11.19 -10.59
CA SER A 209 -17.54 -12.08 -11.62
C SER A 209 -16.04 -11.87 -11.88
N ASN A 210 -15.50 -10.73 -11.47
CA ASN A 210 -14.11 -10.34 -11.57
C ASN A 210 -13.30 -10.60 -10.28
N PHE A 211 -13.89 -11.16 -9.23
CA PHE A 211 -13.14 -11.65 -8.07
C PHE A 211 -12.23 -12.82 -8.45
N ARG A 212 -10.99 -12.80 -7.96
CA ARG A 212 -9.94 -13.81 -8.24
C ARG A 212 -9.38 -14.49 -7.00
N GLY A 213 -10.01 -14.28 -5.85
CA GLY A 213 -9.63 -14.95 -4.59
C GLY A 213 -8.86 -14.05 -3.65
N PHE A 214 -8.41 -14.66 -2.56
CA PHE A 214 -7.57 -14.03 -1.55
C PHE A 214 -6.09 -14.24 -1.86
N ARG A 215 -5.29 -13.30 -1.40
CA ARG A 215 -3.84 -13.39 -1.36
C ARG A 215 -3.36 -13.21 0.07
N LEU A 216 -2.45 -14.07 0.50
CA LEU A 216 -1.94 -14.07 1.87
C LEU A 216 -0.51 -13.52 1.85
N HIS A 217 -0.30 -12.37 2.50
CA HIS A 217 1.02 -11.77 2.69
C HIS A 217 1.61 -12.21 4.02
N GLY A 218 2.94 -12.38 4.08
CA GLY A 218 3.63 -12.73 5.31
C GLY A 218 3.55 -14.21 5.74
N TRP A 219 3.05 -15.11 4.89
CA TRP A 219 3.03 -16.53 5.20
C TRP A 219 4.45 -17.09 5.23
N GLN A 220 4.92 -17.56 6.39
CA GLN A 220 6.16 -18.33 6.48
C GLN A 220 5.94 -19.73 5.91
N LEU A 221 6.63 -20.07 4.83
CA LEU A 221 6.69 -21.45 4.34
C LEU A 221 7.35 -22.30 5.41
N LYS A 222 6.58 -23.19 6.06
CA LYS A 222 7.15 -24.25 6.90
C LYS A 222 7.95 -25.17 5.98
N VAL A 223 9.28 -25.07 6.05
CA VAL A 223 10.15 -26.08 5.45
C VAL A 223 10.06 -27.30 6.35
N SER A 224 9.32 -28.32 5.92
CA SER A 224 9.34 -29.64 6.56
C SER A 224 10.77 -30.19 6.48
N GLY A 225 11.43 -30.32 7.63
CA GLY A 225 12.70 -31.03 7.76
C GLY A 225 12.51 -32.53 7.89
#